data_AF-A0A919DDB6-F1
#
_entry.id   AF-A0A919DDB6-F1
#
_cell.length_a   1.000
_cell.length_b   1.000
_cell.length_c   1.000
_cell.angle_alpha   90.00
_cell.angle_beta   90.00
_cell.angle_gamma   90.00
#
_symmetry.space_group_name_H-M   'P 1'
#
loop_
_entity.id
_entity.type
_entity.pdbx_description
1 polymer ?
#
loop_
_entity_poly.entity_id
_entity_poly.type
_entity_poly.pdbx_seq_one_letter_code
_entity_poly.pdbx_strand_id
1 'polypeptide(L)'
;MNSRTAPLDTAAQIATQALAERGIPSYTDDDAGNSWLVVGLPQSADTFPSKCVRHVVLYVVDPFGDQDEVMVDRAPTGPSDHWCAVSVDSKGVQRPLIARPIPQLAACIEAIANWLTPPPV
;
A
#
# COMPACT_ATOMS: atom_id res chain seq x y z
N MET A 1 29.83 -5.03 22.57
CA MET A 1 28.58 -4.31 22.30
C MET A 1 28.09 -4.77 20.93
N ASN A 2 27.11 -5.68 20.90
CA ASN A 2 26.56 -6.18 19.64
C ASN A 2 25.48 -5.21 19.17
N SER A 3 25.79 -4.43 18.14
CA SER A 3 24.77 -3.70 17.37
C SER A 3 23.87 -4.74 16.70
N ARG A 4 22.70 -4.99 17.28
CA ARG A 4 21.58 -5.58 16.52
C ARG A 4 21.20 -4.53 15.47
N THR A 5 21.67 -4.68 14.25
CA THR A 5 20.95 -4.16 13.09
C THR A 5 19.58 -4.83 13.13
N ALA A 6 18.54 -4.08 13.51
CA ALA A 6 17.18 -4.50 13.22
C ALA A 6 17.10 -4.80 11.72
N PRO A 7 16.40 -5.86 11.27
CA PRO A 7 16.07 -5.99 9.86
C PRO A 7 15.45 -4.66 9.42
N LEU A 8 15.91 -4.08 8.32
CA LEU A 8 15.22 -2.94 7.74
C LEU A 8 13.85 -3.46 7.30
N ASP A 9 12.79 -3.07 8.00
CA ASP A 9 11.44 -3.44 7.63
C ASP A 9 11.20 -2.98 6.19
N THR A 10 10.71 -3.88 5.33
CA THR A 10 10.35 -3.53 3.96
C THR A 10 9.18 -2.55 3.98
N ALA A 11 8.99 -1.80 2.90
CA ALA A 11 7.82 -0.93 2.76
C ALA A 11 6.51 -1.73 2.96
N ALA A 12 6.44 -2.98 2.48
CA ALA A 12 5.30 -3.85 2.71
C ALA A 12 5.07 -4.12 4.20
N GLN A 13 6.12 -4.41 4.98
CA GLN A 13 6.02 -4.65 6.43
C GLN A 13 5.54 -3.40 7.17
N ILE A 14 6.13 -2.24 6.86
CA ILE A 14 5.78 -0.96 7.49
C ILE A 14 4.31 -0.62 7.20
N ALA A 15 3.88 -0.70 5.95
CA ALA A 15 2.52 -0.37 5.56
C ALA A 15 1.49 -1.40 6.04
N THR A 16 1.80 -2.69 6.00
CA THR A 16 0.92 -3.74 6.53
C THR A 16 0.68 -3.56 8.02
N GLN A 17 1.72 -3.24 8.80
CA GLN A 17 1.58 -2.96 10.22
C GLN A 17 0.65 -1.76 10.47
N ALA A 18 0.85 -0.65 9.75
CA ALA A 18 0.03 0.55 9.89
C ALA A 18 -1.45 0.32 9.46
N LEU A 19 -1.70 -0.52 8.46
CA LEU A 19 -3.04 -0.94 8.05
C LEU A 19 -3.69 -1.84 9.10
N ALA A 20 -2.95 -2.81 9.63
CA ALA A 20 -3.44 -3.74 10.66
C ALA A 20 -3.83 -3.02 11.95
N GLU A 21 -3.10 -1.97 12.35
CA GLU A 21 -3.45 -1.11 13.49
C GLU A 21 -4.80 -0.40 13.31
N ARG A 22 -5.26 -0.22 12.06
CA ARG A 22 -6.58 0.32 11.72
C ARG A 22 -7.62 -0.76 11.43
N GLY A 23 -7.27 -2.04 11.57
CA GLY A 23 -8.13 -3.18 11.24
C GLY A 23 -8.37 -3.36 9.74
N ILE A 24 -7.50 -2.82 8.89
CA ILE A 24 -7.62 -2.89 7.43
C ILE A 24 -6.78 -4.07 6.92
N PRO A 25 -7.36 -5.08 6.28
CA PRO A 25 -6.60 -6.20 5.74
C PRO A 25 -5.85 -5.82 4.46
N SER A 26 -4.65 -6.37 4.31
CA SER A 26 -3.82 -6.23 3.11
C SER A 26 -3.04 -7.51 2.84
N TYR A 27 -2.61 -7.68 1.58
CA TYR A 27 -1.61 -8.67 1.18
C TYR A 27 -0.67 -8.06 0.14
N THR A 28 0.52 -8.63 0.01
CA THR A 28 1.46 -8.27 -1.06
C THR A 28 1.12 -9.05 -2.32
N ASP A 29 1.10 -8.37 -3.44
CA ASP A 29 0.98 -8.94 -4.78
C ASP A 29 2.17 -8.47 -5.62
N ASP A 30 2.54 -9.25 -6.63
CA ASP A 30 3.66 -8.96 -7.51
C ASP A 30 3.38 -9.40 -8.95
N ASP A 31 3.84 -8.59 -9.91
CA ASP A 31 3.79 -8.92 -11.33
C ASP A 31 4.90 -8.18 -12.09
N ALA A 32 5.46 -8.84 -13.10
CA ALA A 32 6.44 -8.26 -14.02
C ALA A 32 7.62 -7.50 -13.35
N GLY A 33 8.05 -7.93 -12.16
CA GLY A 33 9.15 -7.29 -11.40
C GLY A 33 8.70 -6.12 -10.50
N ASN A 34 7.40 -5.82 -10.46
CA ASN A 34 6.81 -4.85 -9.56
C ASN A 34 6.13 -5.55 -8.38
N SER A 35 6.10 -4.89 -7.23
CA SER A 35 5.40 -5.35 -6.02
C SER A 35 4.59 -4.23 -5.38
N TRP A 36 3.38 -4.55 -4.93
CA TRP A 36 2.48 -3.62 -4.23
C TRP A 36 1.67 -4.31 -3.14
N LEU A 37 1.15 -3.53 -2.21
CA LEU A 37 0.13 -3.98 -1.27
C LEU A 37 -1.26 -3.80 -1.88
N VAL A 38 -2.03 -4.86 -1.95
CA VAL A 38 -3.46 -4.79 -2.25
C VAL A 38 -4.23 -4.65 -0.93
N VAL A 39 -5.06 -3.62 -0.87
CA VAL A 39 -5.85 -3.23 0.31
C VAL A 39 -7.32 -3.24 -0.09
N GLY A 40 -8.10 -4.15 0.49
CA GLY A 40 -9.48 -4.38 0.10
C GLY A 40 -10.47 -4.18 1.24
N LEU A 41 -11.72 -3.88 0.88
CA LEU A 41 -12.83 -4.22 1.76
C LEU A 41 -13.10 -5.72 1.61
N PRO A 42 -13.01 -6.51 2.68
CA PRO A 42 -13.62 -7.82 2.66
C PRO A 42 -15.14 -7.61 2.52
N GLN A 43 -15.76 -8.02 1.40
CA GLN A 43 -17.20 -8.28 1.41
C GLN A 43 -17.51 -9.39 2.45
N SER A 44 -16.54 -10.27 2.69
CA SER A 44 -16.40 -11.18 3.83
C SER A 44 -14.91 -11.52 3.98
N ALA A 45 -14.40 -11.60 5.22
CA ALA A 45 -12.98 -11.91 5.49
C ALA A 45 -12.53 -13.24 4.85
N ASP A 46 -13.47 -14.17 4.64
CA ASP A 46 -13.25 -15.48 4.02
C ASP A 46 -13.04 -15.45 2.48
N THR A 47 -13.10 -14.27 1.85
CA THR A 47 -13.06 -14.11 0.38
C THR A 47 -11.89 -13.25 -0.11
N PHE A 48 -11.02 -12.81 0.79
CA PHE A 48 -9.80 -12.10 0.45
C PHE A 48 -8.65 -13.12 0.36
N PRO A 49 -7.83 -13.14 -0.72
CA PRO A 49 -7.74 -12.16 -1.82
C PRO A 49 -8.65 -12.42 -3.05
N SER A 50 -9.43 -13.50 -3.08
CA SER A 50 -10.00 -14.06 -4.32
C SER A 50 -11.20 -13.32 -4.95
N LYS A 51 -11.77 -12.27 -4.32
CA LYS A 51 -12.96 -11.55 -4.86
C LYS A 51 -13.03 -10.03 -4.57
N CYS A 52 -11.92 -9.30 -4.51
CA CYS A 52 -12.00 -7.84 -4.34
C CYS A 52 -12.46 -7.13 -5.63
N VAL A 53 -13.78 -6.91 -5.76
CA VAL A 53 -14.41 -6.15 -6.86
C VAL A 53 -13.99 -4.67 -6.84
N ARG A 54 -13.47 -4.16 -5.73
CA ARG A 54 -12.84 -2.84 -5.61
C ARG A 54 -11.75 -2.92 -4.55
N HIS A 55 -10.59 -2.33 -4.81
CA HIS A 55 -9.45 -2.34 -3.89
C HIS A 55 -8.61 -1.08 -4.07
N VAL A 56 -7.65 -0.89 -3.19
CA VAL A 56 -6.59 0.10 -3.33
C VAL A 56 -5.28 -0.66 -3.46
N VAL A 57 -4.42 -0.22 -4.37
CA VAL A 57 -3.01 -0.63 -4.37
C VAL A 57 -2.19 0.46 -3.69
N LEU A 58 -1.30 0.05 -2.79
CA LEU A 58 -0.36 0.91 -2.09
C LEU A 58 1.05 0.44 -2.40
N TYR A 59 1.90 1.36 -2.86
CA TYR A 59 3.27 1.04 -3.22
C TYR A 59 4.22 2.21 -2.98
N VAL A 60 5.52 1.94 -3.05
CA VAL A 60 6.55 2.97 -3.06
C VAL A 60 7.07 3.15 -4.48
N VAL A 61 7.24 4.39 -4.88
CA VAL A 61 7.92 4.79 -6.13
C VAL A 61 9.00 5.81 -5.81
N ASP A 62 10.11 5.76 -6.52
CA ASP A 62 11.05 6.88 -6.59
C ASP A 62 10.65 7.78 -7.78
N PRO A 63 10.02 8.95 -7.54
CA PRO A 63 9.61 9.85 -8.62
C PRO A 63 10.78 10.45 -9.40
N PHE A 64 12.02 10.32 -8.90
CA PHE A 64 13.24 10.81 -9.54
C PHE A 64 14.16 9.68 -10.03
N GLY A 65 13.80 8.42 -9.75
CA GLY A 65 14.49 7.22 -10.22
C GLY A 65 13.91 6.68 -11.52
N ASP A 66 14.09 5.37 -11.76
CA ASP A 66 13.40 4.68 -12.85
C ASP A 66 11.90 4.62 -12.51
N GLN A 67 11.11 5.47 -13.15
CA GLN A 67 9.70 5.71 -12.82
C GLN A 67 8.78 4.51 -13.10
N ASP A 68 9.34 3.46 -13.72
CA ASP A 68 8.63 2.24 -14.10
C ASP A 68 8.68 1.15 -13.01
N GLU A 69 9.48 1.34 -11.95
CA GLU A 69 9.57 0.39 -10.82
C GLU A 69 8.63 0.78 -9.67
N VAL A 70 7.70 -0.12 -9.37
CA VAL A 70 6.76 -0.06 -8.26
C VAL A 70 7.16 -1.13 -7.26
N MET A 71 7.59 -0.76 -6.05
CA MET A 71 8.15 -1.74 -5.11
C MET A 71 7.66 -1.55 -3.67
N VAL A 72 7.39 -2.66 -2.99
CA VAL A 72 7.17 -2.74 -1.54
C VAL A 72 8.04 -3.78 -0.84
N ASP A 73 8.76 -4.60 -1.59
CA ASP A 73 9.64 -5.67 -1.12
C ASP A 73 11.02 -5.18 -0.64
N ARG A 74 11.36 -3.91 -0.89
CA ARG A 74 12.55 -3.24 -0.34
C ARG A 74 12.21 -2.28 0.80
N ALA A 75 13.21 -2.00 1.63
CA ALA A 75 13.15 -0.86 2.53
C ALA A 75 13.12 0.45 1.71
N PRO A 76 12.40 1.50 2.17
CA PRO A 76 12.54 2.82 1.58
C PRO A 76 13.99 3.30 1.70
N THR A 77 14.60 3.66 0.58
CA THR A 77 16.06 3.89 0.46
C THR A 77 16.44 5.35 0.57
N GLY A 78 15.49 6.29 0.43
CA GLY A 78 15.85 7.70 0.43
C GLY A 78 14.68 8.67 0.60
N PRO A 79 14.99 9.97 0.77
CA PRO A 79 13.99 11.03 0.90
C PRO A 79 13.20 11.29 -0.39
N SER A 80 13.66 10.74 -1.53
CA SER A 80 12.97 10.79 -2.81
C SER A 80 11.76 9.85 -2.86
N ASP A 81 11.79 8.72 -2.15
CA ASP A 81 10.71 7.73 -2.18
C ASP A 81 9.36 8.34 -1.74
N HIS A 82 8.30 7.94 -2.43
CA HIS A 82 6.92 8.33 -2.13
C HIS A 82 6.02 7.10 -2.00
N TRP A 83 5.15 7.12 -1.00
CA TRP A 83 3.97 6.28 -0.95
C TRP A 83 2.96 6.76 -1.98
N CYS A 84 2.45 5.84 -2.78
CA CYS A 84 1.39 6.07 -3.75
C CYS A 84 0.23 5.11 -3.47
N ALA A 85 -0.95 5.66 -3.21
CA ALA A 85 -2.19 4.91 -3.08
C ALA A 85 -3.08 5.17 -4.30
N VAL A 86 -3.53 4.10 -4.95
CA VAL A 86 -4.34 4.14 -6.17
C VAL A 86 -5.55 3.24 -6.00
N SER A 87 -6.75 3.81 -6.13
CA SER A 87 -7.98 3.02 -6.12
C SER A 87 -8.17 2.30 -7.45
N VAL A 88 -8.66 1.08 -7.39
CA VAL A 88 -8.98 0.24 -8.54
C VAL A 88 -10.45 -0.15 -8.44
N ASP A 89 -11.23 0.25 -9.46
CA ASP A 89 -12.65 -0.09 -9.52
C ASP A 89 -12.90 -1.49 -10.10
N SER A 90 -14.16 -1.90 -10.15
CA SER A 90 -14.60 -3.22 -10.64
C SER A 90 -14.27 -3.53 -12.09
N LYS A 91 -13.85 -2.53 -12.86
CA LYS A 91 -13.44 -2.66 -14.26
C LYS A 91 -11.93 -2.63 -14.41
N GLY A 92 -11.18 -2.60 -13.30
CA GLY A 92 -9.73 -2.45 -13.30
C GLY A 92 -9.26 -1.03 -13.57
N VAL A 93 -10.15 -0.02 -13.55
CA VAL A 93 -9.74 1.36 -13.79
C VAL A 93 -9.07 1.90 -12.55
N GLN A 94 -7.81 2.30 -12.72
CA GLN A 94 -6.99 2.90 -11.68
C GLN A 94 -7.22 4.40 -11.58
N ARG A 95 -7.36 4.92 -10.35
CA ARG A 95 -7.46 6.36 -10.06
C ARG A 95 -6.58 6.72 -8.87
N PRO A 96 -5.68 7.71 -9.01
CA PRO A 96 -4.87 8.18 -7.89
C PRO A 96 -5.74 8.62 -6.72
N LEU A 97 -5.42 8.13 -5.52
CA LEU A 97 -6.03 8.63 -4.27
C LEU A 97 -5.12 9.68 -3.64
N ILE A 98 -3.86 9.34 -3.42
CA ILE A 98 -2.89 10.22 -2.77
C ILE A 98 -1.46 9.73 -3.04
N ALA A 99 -0.51 10.67 -3.14
CA ALA A 99 0.92 10.40 -3.14
C ALA A 99 1.61 11.26 -2.07
N ARG A 100 2.48 10.68 -1.24
CA ARG A 100 3.15 11.37 -0.13
C ARG A 100 4.58 10.87 0.10
N PRO A 101 5.49 11.72 0.61
CA PRO A 101 6.82 11.28 1.03
C PRO A 101 6.77 10.16 2.07
N ILE A 102 7.82 9.33 2.17
CA ILE A 102 7.90 8.18 3.09
C ILE A 102 7.44 8.46 4.53
N PRO A 103 7.85 9.57 5.19
CA PRO A 103 7.44 9.83 6.58
C PRO A 103 5.93 10.07 6.77
N GLN A 104 5.18 10.26 5.68
CA GLN A 104 3.76 10.61 5.69
C GLN A 104 2.85 9.41 5.35
N LEU A 105 3.31 8.18 5.60
CA LEU A 105 2.50 6.97 5.45
C LEU A 105 1.12 7.10 6.10
N ALA A 106 1.04 7.69 7.30
CA ALA A 106 -0.21 7.88 8.03
C ALA A 106 -1.30 8.58 7.19
N ALA A 107 -0.92 9.59 6.39
CA ALA A 107 -1.86 10.29 5.52
C ALA A 107 -2.38 9.39 4.38
N CYS A 108 -1.53 8.49 3.87
CA CYS A 108 -1.96 7.48 2.90
C CYS A 108 -2.93 6.47 3.54
N ILE A 109 -2.64 5.99 4.75
CA ILE A 109 -3.54 5.08 5.48
C ILE A 109 -4.90 5.74 5.75
N GLU A 110 -4.92 7.01 6.13
CA GLU A 110 -6.18 7.75 6.33
C GLU A 110 -6.97 7.92 5.04
N ALA A 111 -6.31 8.25 3.92
CA ALA A 111 -6.97 8.34 2.62
C ALA A 111 -7.58 7.00 2.20
N ILE A 112 -6.85 5.89 2.42
CA ILE A 112 -7.33 4.53 2.18
C ILE A 112 -8.55 4.23 3.06
N ALA A 113 -8.46 4.46 4.36
CA ALA A 113 -9.57 4.22 5.30
C ALA A 113 -10.83 5.01 4.93
N ASN A 114 -10.67 6.27 4.54
CA ASN A 114 -11.77 7.11 4.07
C ASN A 114 -12.40 6.56 2.79
N TRP A 115 -11.58 6.09 1.84
CA TRP A 115 -12.08 5.50 0.60
C TRP A 115 -12.83 4.17 0.83
N LEU A 116 -12.37 3.37 1.79
CA LEU A 116 -13.03 2.11 2.18
C LEU A 116 -14.34 2.35 2.93
N THR A 117 -14.58 3.55 3.48
CA THR A 117 -15.81 3.85 4.21
C THR A 117 -16.96 4.10 3.22
N PRO A 118 -18.08 3.37 3.29
CA PRO A 118 -19.25 3.66 2.45
C PRO A 118 -19.82 5.05 2.79
N PRO A 119 -20.40 5.76 1.81
CA PRO A 119 -21.05 7.04 2.07
C PRO A 119 -22.16 6.86 3.10
N PRO A 120 -22.39 7.86 3.99
CA PRO A 120 -23.53 7.83 4.89
C PRO A 120 -24.83 7.74 4.07
N VAL A 121 -25.71 6.84 4.50
CA VAL A 121 -27.08 6.65 3.97
C VAL A 121 -27.97 7.85 4.25
#